data_AF-A0AAW4BKW1-F1
#
_entry.id   AF-A0AAW4BKW1-F1
#
_cell.length_a   1.000
_cell.length_b   1.000
_cell.length_c   1.000
_cell.angle_alpha   90.00
_cell.angle_beta   90.00
_cell.angle_gamma   90.00
#
_symmetry.space_group_name_H-M   'P 1'
#
loop_
_entity.id
_entity.type
_entity.pdbx_description
1 polymer ?
#
loop_
_entity_poly.entity_id
_entity_poly.type
_entity_poly.pdbx_seq_one_letter_code
_entity_poly.pdbx_strand_id
1 'polypeptide(L)'
;MPSKPITLIQPLYQILVEEQLDDFSVLELRDRFMALSAPQPDKATARRFVYRHILRLVNKKLLNKMAIEGCQKTRYQKSALFAKTSWNITQDEHTISPSESDATWEN
;
A
#
# COMPACT_ATOMS: atom_id res chain seq x y z
N MET A 1 18.60 17.99 8.14
CA MET A 1 18.99 16.88 7.26
C MET A 1 17.82 16.62 6.31
N PRO A 2 17.93 16.84 4.99
CA PRO A 2 16.88 16.43 4.06
C PRO A 2 16.81 14.90 4.08
N SER A 3 15.66 14.34 4.47
CA SER A 3 15.44 12.89 4.39
C SER A 3 15.32 12.49 2.92
N LYS A 4 15.83 11.31 2.59
CA LYS A 4 15.80 10.81 1.20
C LYS A 4 14.36 10.59 0.71
N PRO A 5 14.12 10.87 -0.59
CA PRO A 5 13.05 10.35 -1.41
C PRO A 5 12.28 9.14 -0.89
N ILE A 6 11.00 9.21 -0.58
CA ILE A 6 10.23 7.96 -0.42
C ILE A 6 9.57 7.63 -1.74
N THR A 7 10.03 6.54 -2.36
CA THR A 7 9.46 6.07 -3.62
C THR A 7 8.07 5.47 -3.40
N LEU A 8 7.10 5.93 -4.17
CA LEU A 8 5.73 5.42 -4.21
C LEU A 8 5.30 5.24 -5.67
N ILE A 9 4.56 4.18 -5.97
CA ILE A 9 4.03 3.98 -7.33
C ILE A 9 2.91 4.98 -7.64
N GLN A 10 2.75 5.36 -8.90
CA GLN A 10 1.79 6.38 -9.31
C GLN A 10 0.35 6.11 -8.82
N PRO A 11 -0.24 4.91 -9.00
CA PRO A 11 -1.59 4.64 -8.49
C PRO A 11 -1.75 4.85 -6.98
N LEU A 12 -0.74 4.47 -6.18
CA LEU A 12 -0.81 4.68 -4.72
C LEU A 12 -0.54 6.12 -4.33
N TYR A 13 0.26 6.85 -5.10
CA TYR A 13 0.43 8.29 -4.90
C TYR A 13 -0.89 9.02 -5.12
N GLN A 14 -1.59 8.74 -6.22
CA GLN A 14 -2.90 9.31 -6.48
C GLN A 14 -3.87 9.02 -5.34
N ILE A 15 -4.00 7.76 -4.90
CA ILE A 15 -4.96 7.40 -3.84
C ILE A 15 -4.57 8.00 -2.48
N LEU A 16 -3.31 7.87 -2.07
CA LEU A 16 -2.90 8.22 -0.71
C LEU A 16 -2.54 9.70 -0.56
N VAL A 17 -2.09 10.37 -1.61
CA VAL A 17 -1.62 11.77 -1.54
C VAL A 17 -2.63 12.71 -2.18
N GLU A 18 -3.07 12.45 -3.41
CA GLU A 18 -3.95 13.37 -4.16
C GLU A 18 -5.41 13.25 -3.70
N GLU A 19 -5.97 12.04 -3.68
CA GLU A 19 -7.32 11.75 -3.17
C GLU A 19 -7.39 11.81 -1.64
N GLN A 20 -6.23 11.92 -0.99
CA GLN A 20 -6.08 12.01 0.46
C GLN A 20 -6.72 10.86 1.25
N LEU A 21 -6.80 9.66 0.69
CA LEU A 21 -7.32 8.49 1.41
C LEU A 21 -6.57 8.30 2.74
N ASP A 22 -7.32 8.30 3.83
CA ASP A 22 -6.83 8.06 5.19
C ASP A 22 -7.83 7.15 5.92
N ASP A 23 -7.40 6.57 7.05
CA ASP A 23 -8.15 5.59 7.82
C ASP A 23 -8.76 4.52 6.91
N PHE A 24 -7.90 3.66 6.35
CA PHE A 24 -8.34 2.67 5.36
C PHE A 24 -7.91 1.26 5.74
N SER A 25 -8.63 0.28 5.22
CA SER A 25 -8.29 -1.15 5.27
C SER A 25 -7.51 -1.57 4.03
N VAL A 26 -6.83 -2.71 4.11
CA VAL A 26 -6.13 -3.30 2.94
C VAL A 26 -7.09 -3.51 1.76
N LEU A 27 -8.35 -3.86 2.03
CA LEU A 27 -9.35 -4.12 0.99
C LEU A 27 -9.77 -2.83 0.29
N GLU A 28 -9.99 -1.75 1.03
CA GLU A 28 -10.33 -0.45 0.46
C GLU A 28 -9.21 0.08 -0.45
N LEU A 29 -7.95 -0.02 0.00
CA LEU A 29 -6.81 0.38 -0.83
C LEU A 29 -6.66 -0.50 -2.08
N ARG A 30 -6.87 -1.82 -1.93
CA ARG A 30 -6.86 -2.77 -3.07
C ARG A 30 -7.89 -2.38 -4.12
N ASP A 31 -9.13 -2.13 -3.70
CA ASP A 31 -10.23 -1.89 -4.61
C ASP A 31 -10.02 -0.59 -5.40
N ARG A 32 -9.52 0.46 -4.74
CA ARG A 32 -9.12 1.70 -5.43
C ARG A 32 -7.93 1.50 -6.36
N PHE A 33 -6.90 0.77 -5.91
CA PHE A 33 -5.74 0.45 -6.74
C PHE A 33 -6.14 -0.30 -8.01
N MET A 34 -7.02 -1.29 -7.89
CA MET A 34 -7.54 -2.06 -9.03
C MET A 34 -8.39 -1.21 -9.99
N ALA A 35 -9.06 -0.16 -9.51
CA ALA A 35 -9.81 0.77 -10.35
C ALA A 35 -8.91 1.69 -11.18
N LEU A 36 -7.69 1.96 -10.69
CA LEU A 36 -6.70 2.82 -11.37
C LEU A 36 -5.67 2.04 -12.21
N SER A 37 -5.60 0.71 -12.08
CA SER A 37 -4.61 -0.12 -12.76
C SER A 37 -5.14 -0.67 -14.08
N ALA A 38 -4.36 -0.55 -15.16
CA ALA A 38 -4.66 -1.14 -16.47
C ALA A 38 -3.42 -1.84 -17.04
N PRO A 39 -3.44 -3.17 -17.27
CA PRO A 39 -4.55 -4.09 -17.08
C PRO A 39 -4.87 -4.34 -15.59
N GLN A 40 -6.14 -4.64 -15.30
CA GLN A 40 -6.56 -4.87 -13.93
C GLN A 40 -5.99 -6.21 -13.41
N PRO A 41 -5.19 -6.20 -12.32
CA PRO A 41 -4.67 -7.43 -11.74
C PRO A 41 -5.78 -8.24 -11.05
N ASP A 42 -5.56 -9.54 -10.86
CA ASP A 42 -6.47 -10.35 -10.06
C ASP A 42 -6.50 -9.88 -8.59
N LYS A 43 -7.61 -10.15 -7.90
CA LYS A 43 -7.82 -9.68 -6.52
C LYS A 43 -6.76 -10.16 -5.53
N ALA A 44 -6.20 -11.36 -5.72
CA ALA A 44 -5.21 -11.92 -4.81
C ALA A 44 -3.84 -11.25 -5.02
N THR A 45 -3.43 -11.06 -6.27
CA THR A 45 -2.19 -10.35 -6.63
C THR A 45 -2.27 -8.88 -6.25
N ALA A 46 -3.39 -8.21 -6.55
CA ALA A 46 -3.63 -6.83 -6.12
C ALA A 46 -3.51 -6.69 -4.59
N ARG A 47 -4.14 -7.59 -3.83
CA ARG A 47 -4.08 -7.59 -2.36
C ARG A 47 -2.65 -7.75 -1.85
N ARG A 48 -1.90 -8.74 -2.36
CA ARG A 48 -0.50 -8.97 -1.97
C ARG A 48 0.36 -7.75 -2.30
N PHE A 49 0.15 -7.16 -3.46
CA PHE A 49 0.90 -6.02 -3.94
C PHE A 49 0.68 -4.75 -3.09
N VAL A 50 -0.58 -4.37 -2.82
CA VAL A 50 -0.87 -3.21 -1.96
C VAL A 50 -0.44 -3.45 -0.52
N TYR A 51 -0.58 -4.69 -0.01
CA TYR A 51 -0.15 -5.01 1.35
C TYR A 51 1.36 -4.83 1.54
N ARG A 52 2.18 -5.25 0.57
CA ARG A 52 3.63 -4.97 0.59
C ARG A 52 3.94 -3.48 0.66
N HIS A 53 3.19 -2.66 -0.07
CA HIS A 53 3.36 -1.20 0.00
C HIS A 53 2.95 -0.63 1.35
N ILE A 54 1.80 -1.05 1.89
CA ILE A 54 1.36 -0.67 3.24
C ILE A 54 2.46 -1.01 4.26
N LEU A 55 2.97 -2.24 4.27
CA LEU A 55 4.02 -2.66 5.19
C LEU A 55 5.29 -1.80 5.08
N ARG A 56 5.71 -1.46 3.84
CA ARG A 56 6.84 -0.55 3.63
C ARG A 56 6.59 0.83 4.25
N LEU A 57 5.38 1.37 4.13
CA LEU A 57 5.02 2.67 4.71
C LEU A 57 4.93 2.60 6.24
N VAL A 58 4.39 1.51 6.80
CA VAL A 58 4.36 1.25 8.26
C VAL A 58 5.78 1.15 8.82
N ASN A 59 6.67 0.39 8.17
CA ASN A 59 8.07 0.25 8.60
C ASN A 59 8.83 1.58 8.57
N LYS A 60 8.44 2.49 7.68
CA LYS A 60 8.95 3.87 7.62
C LYS A 60 8.23 4.84 8.56
N LYS A 61 7.32 4.36 9.41
CA LYS A 61 6.50 5.15 10.34
C LYS A 61 5.63 6.21 9.65
N LEU A 62 5.28 6.00 8.38
CA LEU A 62 4.41 6.88 7.60
C LEU A 62 2.93 6.51 7.76
N LEU A 63 2.66 5.23 8.03
CA LEU A 63 1.35 4.73 8.38
C LEU A 63 1.38 4.10 9.78
N ASN A 64 0.33 4.34 10.55
CA ASN A 64 0.07 3.70 11.82
C ASN A 64 -0.92 2.56 11.61
N LYS A 65 -0.57 1.37 12.09
CA LYS A 65 -1.48 0.22 12.12
C LYS A 65 -2.40 0.35 13.34
N MET A 66 -3.68 0.58 13.11
CA MET A 66 -4.70 0.64 14.14
C MET A 66 -5.37 -0.73 14.26
N ALA A 67 -5.14 -1.40 15.39
CA ALA A 67 -5.90 -2.57 15.78
C ALA A 67 -7.07 -2.09 16.65
N ILE A 68 -8.30 -2.34 16.20
CA ILE A 68 -9.50 -2.01 16.99
C ILE A 68 -9.75 -3.19 17.92
N GLU A 69 -9.67 -2.97 19.23
CA GLU A 69 -10.02 -3.99 20.23
C GLU A 69 -11.45 -4.51 19.99
N GLY A 70 -11.61 -5.83 19.92
CA GLY A 70 -12.90 -6.47 19.63
C GLY A 70 -13.30 -6.51 18.15
N CYS A 71 -12.54 -5.91 17.24
CA CYS A 71 -12.79 -6.03 15.80
C CYS A 71 -11.58 -6.64 15.07
N GLN A 72 -11.80 -7.69 14.29
CA GLN A 72 -10.73 -8.29 13.47
C GLN A 72 -10.26 -7.38 12.32
N LYS A 73 -10.83 -6.19 12.16
CA LYS A 73 -10.50 -5.27 11.07
C LYS A 73 -9.31 -4.39 11.47
N THR A 74 -8.19 -4.61 10.79
CA THR A 74 -7.04 -3.71 10.84
C THR A 74 -7.28 -2.50 9.94
N ARG A 75 -7.04 -1.30 10.47
CA ARG A 75 -7.05 -0.05 9.70
C ARG A 75 -5.67 0.59 9.72
N TYR A 76 -5.40 1.42 8.71
CA TYR A 76 -4.15 2.13 8.54
C TYR A 76 -4.43 3.62 8.43
N GLN A 77 -3.75 4.40 9.25
CA GLN A 77 -3.90 5.85 9.32
C GLN A 77 -2.58 6.52 9.01
N LYS A 78 -2.62 7.66 8.31
CA LYS A 78 -1.45 8.49 8.04
C LYS A 78 -0.86 9.01 9.35
N SER A 79 0.46 8.95 9.46
CA SER A 79 1.17 9.57 10.58
C SER A 79 1.49 11.03 10.26
N ALA A 80 1.86 11.81 11.27
CA ALA A 80 2.37 13.17 11.07
C ALA A 80 3.63 13.23 10.18
N LEU A 81 4.38 12.13 10.04
CA LEU A 81 5.53 12.05 9.14
C LEU A 81 5.10 11.95 7.68
N PHE A 82 3.93 11.36 7.40
CA PHE A 82 3.39 11.24 6.04
C PHE A 82 3.28 12.61 5.36
N ALA A 83 2.72 13.59 6.07
CA ALA A 83 2.53 14.95 5.56
C ALA A 83 3.85 15.72 5.32
N LYS A 84 4.94 15.33 6.01
CA LYS A 84 6.26 15.96 5.92
C LYS A 84 7.20 15.24 4.94
N THR A 85 6.72 14.17 4.31
CA THR A 85 7.54 13.31 3.47
C THR A 85 7.60 13.84 2.04
N SER A 86 8.81 13.89 1.48
CA SER A 86 9.01 14.10 0.05
C SER A 86 8.85 12.78 -0.71
N TRP A 87 8.01 12.78 -1.74
CA TRP A 87 7.69 11.60 -2.53
C TRP A 87 8.48 11.58 -3.84
N ASN A 88 8.93 10.40 -4.24
CA ASN A 88 9.41 10.15 -5.59
C ASN A 88 8.42 9.20 -6.28
N ILE A 89 7.79 9.62 -7.37
CA ILE A 89 6.75 8.83 -8.03
C ILE A 89 7.42 7.93 -9.07
N THR A 90 7.15 6.63 -9.02
CA THR A 90 7.57 5.68 -10.06
C THR A 90 6.36 5.17 -10.85
N GLN A 91 6.54 5.03 -12.16
CA GLN A 91 5.57 4.41 -13.07
C GLN A 91 5.79 2.90 -13.23
N ASP A 92 6.61 2.25 -12.39
CA ASP A 92 6.88 0.82 -12.51
C ASP A 92 5.61 -0.03 -12.32
N GLU A 93 4.93 -0.30 -13.43
CA GLU A 93 3.87 -1.29 -13.60
C GLU A 93 4.44 -2.71 -13.76
N HIS A 94 5.77 -2.86 -13.90
CA HIS A 94 6.45 -4.10 -14.26
C HIS A 94 6.64 -5.13 -13.13
N THR A 95 6.06 -4.95 -11.94
CA THR A 95 6.18 -5.94 -10.83
C THR A 95 4.89 -6.71 -10.54
N ILE A 96 4.01 -6.82 -11.53
CA ILE A 96 2.92 -7.80 -11.55
C ILE A 96 3.34 -8.97 -12.47
N SER A 97 4.58 -9.44 -12.34
CA SER A 97 4.93 -10.76 -12.87
C SER A 97 4.61 -11.81 -11.82
N PRO A 98 3.79 -12.83 -12.14
CA PRO A 98 3.67 -14.01 -11.31
C PRO A 98 4.96 -14.82 -11.47
N SER A 99 6.00 -14.49 -10.71
CA SER A 99 7.04 -15.48 -10.44
C SER A 99 6.46 -16.44 -9.40
N GLU A 100 5.89 -17.53 -9.90
CA GLU A 100 5.61 -18.73 -9.14
C GLU A 100 6.87 -19.17 -8.38
N SER A 101 6.74 -19.34 -7.07
CA SER A 101 7.30 -20.50 -6.38
C SER A 101 6.58 -20.65 -5.05
N ASP A 102 5.77 -21.70 -5.05
CA ASP A 102 5.13 -22.39 -3.94
C ASP A 102 6.08 -22.68 -2.77
N ALA A 103 5.56 -22.62 -1.54
CA ALA A 103 6.10 -23.27 -0.35
C ALA A 103 5.02 -23.22 0.76
N THR A 104 4.05 -24.12 0.60
CA THR A 104 3.46 -24.99 1.63
C THR A 104 3.68 -24.60 3.10
N TRP A 105 2.59 -24.33 3.82
CA TRP A 105 2.49 -24.60 5.25
C TRP A 105 1.26 -25.49 5.47
N GLU A 106 1.50 -26.80 5.48
CA GLU A 106 0.62 -27.75 6.15
C GLU A 106 0.93 -27.70 7.66
N ASN A 107 -0.15 -27.59 8.44
CA ASN A 107 -0.35 -27.88 9.88
C ASN A 107 0.73 -27.49 10.92
#